data_AF-A0A5K0XSX3-F1
#
_entry.id   AF-A0A5K0XSX3-F1
#
_cell.length_a   1.000
_cell.length_b   1.000
_cell.length_c   1.000
_cell.angle_alpha   90.00
_cell.angle_beta   90.00
_cell.angle_gamma   90.00
#
_symmetry.space_group_name_H-M   'P 1'
#
loop_
_entity.id
_entity.type
_entity.pdbx_description
1 polymer ?
#
loop_
_entity_poly.entity_id
_entity_poly.type
_entity_poly.pdbx_seq_one_letter_code
_entity_poly.pdbx_strand_id
1 'polypeptide(L)'
;SLLPLFASSCSELVQRWEKSIGPQGSCELDVWVELQNLTADVISRAAFGSSYEEGKHIFQMQKKLEEMAAELLNVLSIPVL
;
A
#
# COMPACT_ATOMS: atom_id res chain seq x y z
N SER A 1 -16.78 2.19 -13.06
CA SER A 1 -17.10 2.10 -11.61
C SER A 1 -15.88 1.51 -10.90
N LEU A 2 -15.74 1.72 -9.57
CA LEU A 2 -14.58 1.21 -8.82
C LEU A 2 -14.70 -0.29 -8.45
N LEU A 3 -15.92 -0.82 -8.43
CA LEU A 3 -16.21 -2.22 -8.08
C LEU A 3 -15.31 -3.27 -8.78
N PRO A 4 -15.13 -3.24 -10.11
CA PRO A 4 -14.24 -4.20 -10.77
C PRO A 4 -12.77 -4.03 -10.36
N LEU A 5 -12.33 -2.81 -10.04
CA LEU A 5 -10.96 -2.57 -9.58
C LEU A 5 -10.74 -3.15 -8.19
N PHE A 6 -11.70 -2.95 -7.28
CA PHE A 6 -11.67 -3.59 -5.96
C PHE A 6 -11.69 -5.12 -6.07
N ALA A 7 -12.54 -5.69 -6.93
CA ALA A 7 -12.62 -7.13 -7.10
C ALA A 7 -11.28 -7.72 -7.58
N SER A 8 -10.65 -7.12 -8.58
CA SER A 8 -9.33 -7.55 -9.06
C SER A 8 -8.25 -7.40 -7.99
N SER A 9 -8.16 -6.24 -7.32
CA SER A 9 -7.14 -6.01 -6.29
C SER A 9 -7.32 -6.91 -5.07
N CYS A 10 -8.55 -7.19 -4.64
CA CYS A 10 -8.82 -8.14 -3.55
C CYS A 10 -8.44 -9.57 -3.95
N SER A 11 -8.72 -9.98 -5.19
CA SER A 11 -8.33 -11.31 -5.67
C SER A 11 -6.81 -11.48 -5.66
N GLU A 12 -6.05 -10.47 -6.09
CA GLU A 12 -4.58 -10.49 -6.05
C GLU A 12 -4.02 -10.45 -4.63
N LEU A 13 -4.68 -9.72 -3.71
CA LEU A 13 -4.33 -9.72 -2.29
C LEU A 13 -4.43 -11.13 -1.70
N VAL A 14 -5.57 -11.81 -1.92
CA VAL A 14 -5.77 -13.19 -1.44
C VAL A 14 -4.73 -14.14 -2.03
N GLN A 15 -4.45 -14.03 -3.34
CA GLN A 15 -3.40 -14.84 -3.97
C GLN A 15 -2.01 -14.59 -3.37
N ARG A 16 -1.69 -13.35 -2.97
CA ARG A 16 -0.44 -13.05 -2.26
C ARG A 16 -0.42 -13.72 -0.90
N TRP A 17 -1.49 -13.62 -0.12
CA TRP A 17 -1.60 -14.24 1.19
C TRP A 17 -1.48 -15.76 1.13
N GLU A 18 -2.14 -16.40 0.17
CA GLU A 18 -2.02 -17.85 -0.06
C GLU A 18 -0.57 -18.27 -0.34
N LYS A 19 0.18 -17.46 -1.10
CA LYS A 19 1.61 -17.69 -1.38
C LYS A 19 2.51 -17.44 -0.16
N SER A 20 2.05 -16.64 0.82
CA SER A 20 2.77 -16.38 2.07
C SER A 20 2.70 -17.55 3.05
N ILE A 21 1.74 -18.47 2.88
CA ILE A 21 1.55 -19.61 3.78
C ILE A 21 2.69 -20.61 3.56
N GLY A 22 3.58 -20.72 4.55
CA GLY A 22 4.69 -21.67 4.55
C GLY A 22 4.26 -23.10 4.93
N PRO A 23 5.22 -24.03 5.07
CA PRO A 23 4.95 -25.44 5.40
C PRO A 23 4.16 -25.65 6.70
N GLN A 24 4.18 -24.67 7.60
CA GLN A 24 3.45 -24.68 8.87
C GLN A 24 1.92 -24.55 8.69
N GLY A 25 1.43 -24.24 7.49
CA GLY A 25 0.00 -24.13 7.18
C GLY A 25 -0.67 -22.81 7.58
N SER A 26 0.09 -21.87 8.15
CA SER A 26 -0.37 -20.52 8.49
C SER A 26 0.75 -19.49 8.36
N CYS A 27 0.40 -18.21 8.18
CA CYS A 27 1.32 -17.08 8.26
C CYS A 27 0.70 -15.94 9.09
N GLU A 28 1.54 -15.20 9.81
CA GLU A 28 1.15 -13.93 10.45
C GLU A 28 1.34 -12.79 9.44
N LEU A 29 0.39 -11.85 9.41
CA LEU A 29 0.38 -10.72 8.49
C LEU A 29 0.08 -9.43 9.24
N ASP A 30 0.74 -8.34 8.86
CA ASP A 30 0.38 -7.01 9.30
C ASP A 30 -0.80 -6.48 8.46
N VAL A 31 -1.99 -6.52 9.06
CA VAL A 31 -3.25 -6.10 8.40
C VAL A 31 -3.19 -4.63 7.98
N TRP A 32 -2.49 -3.76 8.71
CA TRP A 32 -2.39 -2.35 8.38
C TRP A 32 -1.60 -2.14 7.09
N VAL A 33 -0.45 -2.82 6.97
CA VAL A 33 0.37 -2.80 5.75
C VAL A 33 -0.44 -3.35 4.56
N GLU A 34 -1.17 -4.45 4.75
CA GLU A 34 -1.94 -5.05 3.67
C GLU A 34 -3.12 -4.19 3.21
N LEU A 35 -3.77 -3.45 4.12
CA LEU A 35 -4.81 -2.48 3.78
C LEU A 35 -4.25 -1.31 2.96
N GLN A 36 -3.06 -0.83 3.32
CA GLN A 36 -2.37 0.22 2.58
C GLN A 36 -1.96 -0.26 1.18
N ASN A 37 -1.48 -1.51 1.07
CA ASN A 37 -1.15 -2.15 -0.21
C ASN A 37 -2.39 -2.29 -1.10
N LEU A 38 -3.52 -2.77 -0.56
CA LEU A 38 -4.78 -2.88 -1.31
C LEU A 38 -5.26 -1.50 -1.81
N THR A 39 -5.15 -0.48 -0.96
CA THR A 39 -5.52 0.89 -1.32
C THR A 39 -4.63 1.42 -2.44
N ALA A 40 -3.31 1.19 -2.36
CA ALA A 40 -2.36 1.53 -3.42
C ALA A 40 -2.73 0.85 -4.75
N ASP A 41 -3.08 -0.45 -4.70
CA ASP A 41 -3.47 -1.22 -5.89
C ASP A 41 -4.72 -0.64 -6.56
N VAL A 42 -5.75 -0.30 -5.78
CA VAL A 42 -7.00 0.28 -6.30
C VAL A 42 -6.78 1.68 -6.86
N ILE A 43 -6.08 2.56 -6.14
CA ILE A 43 -5.79 3.92 -6.61
C ILE A 43 -4.94 3.86 -7.89
N SER A 44 -3.94 2.99 -7.92
CA SER A 44 -3.05 2.90 -9.07
C SER A 44 -3.78 2.40 -10.32
N ARG A 45 -4.65 1.39 -10.17
CA ARG A 45 -5.51 0.92 -11.28
C ARG A 45 -6.50 1.99 -11.74
N ALA A 46 -7.05 2.77 -10.82
CA ALA A 46 -7.99 3.82 -11.14
C ALA A 46 -7.33 5.02 -11.84
N ALA A 47 -6.13 5.41 -11.40
CA ALA A 47 -5.42 6.59 -11.89
C ALA A 47 -4.57 6.33 -13.14
N PHE A 48 -3.96 5.14 -13.24
CA PHE A 48 -2.95 4.84 -14.27
C PHE A 48 -3.38 3.73 -15.24
N GLY A 49 -4.52 3.06 -15.00
CA GLY A 49 -5.08 2.07 -15.93
C GLY A 49 -4.11 0.94 -16.25
N SER A 50 -3.64 0.85 -17.50
CA SER A 50 -2.68 -0.17 -17.94
C SER A 50 -1.28 -0.01 -17.34
N SER A 51 -0.93 1.17 -16.84
CA SER A 51 0.37 1.48 -16.23
C SER A 51 0.29 1.49 -14.69
N TYR A 52 -0.60 0.67 -14.13
CA TYR A 52 -0.86 0.69 -12.69
C TYR A 52 0.30 0.17 -11.84
N GLU A 53 1.16 -0.70 -12.37
CA GLU A 53 2.32 -1.20 -11.62
C GLU A 53 3.35 -0.08 -11.40
N GLU A 54 3.61 0.74 -12.43
CA GLU A 54 4.42 1.96 -12.28
C GLU A 54 3.76 2.96 -11.33
N GLY A 55 2.44 3.14 -11.46
CA GLY A 55 1.64 3.97 -10.56
C GLY A 55 1.73 3.55 -9.10
N LYS A 56 1.71 2.24 -8.84
CA LYS A 56 1.86 1.65 -7.51
C LYS A 56 3.22 1.94 -6.92
N HIS A 57 4.28 1.84 -7.72
CA HIS A 57 5.63 2.19 -7.27
C HIS A 57 5.72 3.67 -6.87
N ILE A 58 5.14 4.57 -7.68
CA ILE A 58 5.08 6.01 -7.37
C ILE A 58 4.33 6.27 -6.05
N PHE A 59 3.16 5.66 -5.87
CA PHE A 59 2.37 5.82 -4.65
C PHE A 59 3.13 5.36 -3.41
N GLN A 60 3.80 4.21 -3.48
CA GLN A 60 4.62 3.71 -2.38
C GLN A 60 5.80 4.64 -2.06
N MET A 61 6.42 5.26 -3.06
CA MET A 61 7.46 6.27 -2.84
C MET A 61 6.90 7.54 -2.19
N GLN A 62 5.73 8.01 -2.63
CA GLN A 62 5.06 9.18 -2.03
C GLN A 62 4.75 8.94 -0.56
N LYS A 63 4.25 7.76 -0.20
CA LYS A 63 3.98 7.40 1.20
C LYS A 63 5.24 7.43 2.08
N LYS A 64 6.37 6.92 1.58
CA LYS A 64 7.66 7.01 2.29
C LYS A 64 8.09 8.47 2.45
N LEU A 65 7.90 9.29 1.42
CA LEU A 65 8.21 10.72 1.48
C LEU A 65 7.32 11.44 2.51
N GLU A 66 6.03 11.12 2.58
CA GLU A 66 5.10 11.65 3.58
C GLU A 66 5.51 11.27 5.00
N GLU A 67 5.92 10.02 5.23
CA GLU A 67 6.42 9.55 6.52
C GLU A 67 7.69 10.33 6.94
N MET A 68 8.67 10.48 6.04
CA MET A 68 9.88 11.28 6.29
C MET A 68 9.57 12.77 6.52
N ALA A 69 8.64 13.34 5.76
CA ALA A 69 8.23 14.73 5.91
C ALA A 69 7.55 14.97 7.26
N ALA A 70 6.71 14.04 7.72
CA ALA A 70 6.08 14.10 9.03
C ALA A 70 7.11 14.06 10.17
N GLU A 71 8.14 13.20 10.07
CA GLU A 71 9.26 13.18 11.02
C GLU A 71 9.99 14.52 11.07
N LEU A 72 10.32 15.10 9.90
CA LEU A 72 11.00 16.39 9.81
C LEU A 72 10.14 17.52 10.42
N LEU A 73 8.83 17.53 10.17
CA LEU A 73 7.89 18.50 10.74
C LEU A 73 7.82 18.38 12.28
N ASN A 74 7.88 17.17 12.83
CA ASN A 74 7.94 16.97 14.28
C ASN A 74 9.23 17.54 14.90
N VAL A 75 10.37 17.42 14.21
CA VAL A 75 11.65 18.01 14.67
C VAL A 75 11.63 19.55 14.60
N LEU A 76 11.07 20.11 13.52
CA LEU A 76 10.92 21.57 13.36
C LEU A 76 9.90 22.16 14.35
N SER A 77 9.01 21.34 14.91
CA SER A 77 8.02 21.74 15.91
C SER A 77 8.58 21.81 17.34
N ILE A 78 9.88 21.53 17.54
CA ILE A 78 10.56 21.89 18.80
C ILE A 78 10.61 23.43 18.85
N PRO A 79 9.95 24.09 19.82
CA PRO A 79 10.06 25.53 19.94
C PRO A 79 11.52 25.88 20.22
N VAL A 80 12.15 26.63 19.34
CA VAL A 80 13.31 27.43 19.74
C VAL A 80 12.75 28.64 20.50
N LEU A 81 12.45 28.42 21.79
CA LEU A 81 12.28 29.45 22.82
C LEU A 81 12.96 28.97 24.10
#